data_AF-A0A4Z0QLY8-F1
#
_entry.id   AF-A0A4Z0QLY8-F1
#
_cell.length_a   1.000
_cell.length_b   1.000
_cell.length_c   1.000
_cell.angle_alpha   90.00
_cell.angle_beta   90.00
_cell.angle_gamma   90.00
#
_symmetry.space_group_name_H-M   'P 1'
#
loop_
_entity.id
_entity.type
_entity.pdbx_description
1 polymer ?
#
loop_
_entity_poly.entity_id
_entity_poly.type
_entity_poly.pdbx_seq_one_letter_code
_entity_poly.pdbx_strand_id
1 'polypeptide(L)'
;MFPWTQQEESSNISQITRMGIAYRFQEGKVIVNHNRFLGYTKDEKGELVIVPEEAEIIKRIYREFLEGKSDLKIAKGLEHDGVLTGAGKVTWWASTVKSILKNEKYMGEALLQKTHTVDFLTKKRVKNKGIVQQYYVENSHPAIINKEQFAAVQTEFKRRSNMRGYSRTSKSAFTSEYAFFGKIFCQNCGSKFRRASWGNGKNKQFVWRCINLSIQYSIRFLLCKSFREKQYEFKRGKRFNPHRGCHIPTVSRY
;
A
#
# COMPACT_ATOMS: atom_id res chain seq x y z
N MET A 1 5.77 47.83 21.37
CA MET A 1 6.49 46.84 20.55
C MET A 1 5.81 46.79 19.20
N PHE A 2 6.53 47.06 18.11
CA PHE A 2 5.91 47.20 16.77
C PHE A 2 5.57 45.81 16.19
N PRO A 3 4.41 45.61 15.53
CA PRO A 3 4.02 44.30 15.00
C PRO A 3 5.01 43.65 14.03
N TRP A 4 5.73 44.46 13.25
CA TRP A 4 6.73 43.98 12.28
C TRP A 4 7.93 43.29 12.94
N THR A 5 8.39 43.78 14.09
CA THR A 5 9.54 43.17 14.80
C THR A 5 9.18 41.79 15.35
N GLN A 6 7.94 41.60 15.81
CA GLN A 6 7.45 40.29 16.26
C GLN A 6 7.39 39.26 15.12
N GLN A 7 7.08 39.69 13.91
CA GLN A 7 7.00 38.82 12.75
C GLN A 7 8.40 38.41 12.23
N GLU A 8 9.35 39.34 12.25
CA GLU A 8 10.76 39.05 11.95
C GLU A 8 11.39 38.11 12.99
N GLU A 9 11.17 38.36 14.29
CA GLU A 9 11.61 37.46 15.37
C GLU A 9 11.03 36.05 15.19
N SER A 10 9.73 35.96 14.88
CA SER A 10 9.06 34.67 14.64
C SER A 10 9.66 33.92 13.44
N SER A 11 9.99 34.65 12.36
CA SER A 11 10.67 34.08 11.19
C SER A 11 12.06 33.55 11.55
N ASN A 12 12.86 34.35 12.27
CA ASN A 12 14.21 33.98 12.69
C ASN A 12 14.22 32.75 13.62
N ILE A 13 13.34 32.71 14.63
CA ILE A 13 13.18 31.54 15.51
C ILE A 13 12.83 30.28 14.71
N SER A 14 11.95 30.44 13.72
CA SER A 14 11.53 29.34 12.83
C SER A 14 12.70 28.82 11.98
N GLN A 15 13.58 29.70 11.50
CA GLN A 15 14.78 29.33 10.74
C GLN A 15 15.81 28.62 11.63
N ILE A 16 16.12 29.19 12.81
CA ILE A 16 17.06 28.59 13.77
C ILE A 16 16.58 27.20 14.20
N THR A 17 15.28 27.05 14.50
CA THR A 17 14.68 25.76 14.87
C THR A 17 14.82 24.74 13.73
N ARG A 18 14.56 25.15 12.48
CA ARG A 18 14.74 24.28 11.30
C ARG A 18 16.20 23.85 11.13
N MET A 19 17.15 24.77 11.28
CA MET A 19 18.58 24.46 11.22
C MET A 19 18.99 23.46 12.29
N GLY A 20 18.55 23.66 13.54
CA GLY A 20 18.84 22.72 14.63
C GLY A 20 18.28 21.32 14.37
N ILE A 21 17.10 21.21 13.77
CA ILE A 21 16.52 19.92 13.36
C ILE A 21 17.32 19.29 12.22
N ALA A 22 17.73 20.06 11.21
CA ALA A 22 18.53 19.57 10.09
C ALA A 22 19.90 19.07 10.56
N TYR A 23 20.55 19.79 11.49
CA TYR A 23 21.82 19.37 12.07
C TYR A 23 21.70 18.02 12.80
N ARG A 24 20.64 17.82 13.60
CA ARG A 24 20.37 16.52 14.23
C ARG A 24 20.17 15.40 13.20
N PHE A 25 19.56 15.70 12.06
CA PHE A 25 19.42 14.72 10.98
C PHE A 25 20.74 14.41 10.29
N GLN A 26 21.63 15.40 10.15
CA GLN A 26 23.00 15.20 9.65
C GLN A 26 23.82 14.30 10.59
N GLU A 27 23.66 14.48 11.91
CA GLU A 27 24.25 13.59 12.91
C GLU A 27 23.62 12.18 12.95
N GLY A 28 22.56 11.94 12.17
CA GLY A 28 21.86 10.65 12.15
C GLY A 28 21.01 10.38 13.39
N LYS A 29 20.75 11.38 14.26
CA LYS A 29 19.94 11.21 15.47
C LYS A 29 18.46 11.03 15.10
N VAL A 30 17.99 9.79 15.16
CA VAL A 30 16.61 9.44 14.81
C VAL A 30 15.69 9.57 16.02
N ILE A 31 14.75 10.51 15.95
CA ILE A 31 13.67 10.63 16.95
C ILE A 31 12.42 9.95 16.41
N VAL A 32 12.09 8.80 16.99
CA VAL A 32 10.83 8.08 16.70
C VAL A 32 9.86 8.23 17.86
N ASN A 33 8.57 8.39 17.55
CA ASN A 33 7.49 8.28 18.53
C ASN A 33 7.19 6.79 18.77
N HIS A 34 7.31 6.34 20.01
CA HIS A 34 7.13 4.93 20.39
C HIS A 34 5.68 4.63 20.83
N ASN A 35 4.90 5.61 21.30
CA ASN A 35 3.54 5.41 21.83
C ASN A 35 2.53 4.84 20.82
N ARG A 36 2.84 4.89 19.52
CA ARG A 36 1.99 4.34 18.44
C ARG A 36 2.79 3.49 17.47
N PHE A 37 3.93 2.96 17.90
CA PHE A 37 4.85 2.19 17.07
C PHE A 37 5.00 0.78 17.63
N LEU A 38 4.15 -0.11 17.14
CA LEU A 38 4.12 -1.52 17.56
C LEU A 38 5.46 -2.20 17.28
N GLY A 39 5.97 -2.99 18.22
CA GLY A 39 7.22 -3.73 18.12
C GLY A 39 8.41 -3.08 18.81
N TYR A 40 8.28 -1.80 19.20
CA TYR A 40 9.39 -1.04 19.75
C TYR A 40 8.99 -0.21 20.98
N THR A 41 9.87 -0.23 21.98
CA THR A 41 9.86 0.67 23.13
C THR A 41 11.11 1.55 23.12
N LYS A 42 11.23 2.46 24.09
CA LYS A 42 12.45 3.21 24.33
C LYS A 42 13.10 2.82 25.64
N ASP A 43 14.42 2.79 25.66
CA ASP A 43 15.19 2.69 26.89
C ASP A 43 15.31 4.07 27.59
N GLU A 44 15.98 4.09 28.74
CA GLU A 44 16.25 5.30 29.52
C GLU A 44 17.13 6.32 28.77
N LYS A 45 17.90 5.86 27.78
CA LYS A 45 18.75 6.69 26.92
C LYS A 45 17.99 7.25 25.71
N GLY A 46 16.75 6.81 25.49
CA GLY A 46 15.88 7.23 24.39
C GLY A 46 16.10 6.47 23.09
N GLU A 47 16.89 5.39 23.10
CA GLU A 47 17.15 4.48 21.99
C GLU A 47 16.00 3.48 21.82
N LEU A 48 15.77 2.99 20.59
CA LEU A 48 14.69 2.05 20.30
C LEU A 48 15.09 0.62 20.64
N VAL A 49 14.33 -0.02 21.52
CA VAL A 49 14.50 -1.42 21.92
C VAL A 49 13.31 -2.24 21.42
N ILE A 50 13.57 -3.47 20.97
CA ILE A 50 12.52 -4.37 20.47
C ILE A 50 11.76 -4.98 21.65
N VAL A 51 10.42 -4.99 21.55
CA VAL A 51 9.56 -5.76 22.46
C VAL A 51 9.25 -7.11 21.78
N PRO A 52 9.75 -8.25 22.32
CA PRO A 52 9.65 -9.55 21.65
C PRO A 52 8.21 -9.97 21.27
N GLU A 53 7.26 -9.77 22.19
CA GLU A 53 5.84 -10.13 21.99
C GLU A 53 5.23 -9.36 20.81
N GLU A 54 5.45 -8.04 20.77
CA GLU A 54 4.94 -7.21 19.70
C GLU A 54 5.68 -7.44 18.37
N ALA A 55 6.97 -7.75 18.43
CA ALA A 55 7.77 -8.08 17.27
C ALA A 55 7.27 -9.36 16.56
N GLU A 56 6.75 -10.33 17.31
CA GLU A 56 6.19 -11.54 16.72
C GLU A 56 4.91 -11.25 15.91
N ILE A 57 4.09 -10.29 16.36
CA ILE A 57 2.93 -9.81 15.60
C ILE A 57 3.39 -9.19 14.27
N ILE A 58 4.45 -8.39 14.28
CA ILE A 58 5.01 -7.80 13.05
C ILE A 58 5.53 -8.90 12.12
N LYS A 59 6.32 -9.87 12.62
CA LYS A 59 6.81 -11.01 11.83
C LYS A 59 5.66 -11.80 11.21
N ARG A 60 4.60 -12.05 11.98
CA ARG A 60 3.37 -12.70 11.50
C ARG A 60 2.74 -11.91 10.35
N ILE A 61 2.59 -10.59 10.47
CA ILE A 61 2.03 -9.73 9.41
C ILE A 61 2.85 -9.85 8.11
N TYR A 62 4.18 -9.81 8.21
CA TYR A 62 5.06 -9.96 7.05
C TYR A 62 4.94 -11.35 6.41
N ARG A 63 4.96 -12.40 7.22
CA ARG A 63 4.79 -13.79 6.77
C ARG A 63 3.47 -13.98 6.03
N GLU A 64 2.34 -13.62 6.65
CA GLU A 64 1.01 -13.77 6.05
C GLU A 64 0.84 -12.97 4.75
N PHE A 65 1.49 -11.81 4.65
CA PHE A 65 1.46 -11.03 3.42
C PHE A 65 2.24 -11.71 2.28
N LEU A 66 3.42 -12.25 2.58
CA LEU A 66 4.25 -13.00 1.63
C LEU A 66 3.59 -14.31 1.20
N GLU A 67 2.83 -14.97 2.07
CA GLU A 67 1.96 -16.11 1.74
C GLU A 67 0.82 -15.76 0.75
N GLY A 68 0.61 -14.48 0.46
CA GLY A 68 -0.39 -14.04 -0.51
C GLY A 68 -1.69 -13.51 0.09
N LYS A 69 -1.81 -13.43 1.43
CA LYS A 69 -3.01 -12.84 2.05
C LYS A 69 -3.09 -11.35 1.75
N SER A 70 -4.32 -10.83 1.65
CA SER A 70 -4.56 -9.41 1.44
C SER A 70 -4.47 -8.63 2.75
N ASP A 71 -4.10 -7.35 2.67
CA ASP A 71 -3.98 -6.44 3.82
C ASP A 71 -5.24 -6.45 4.70
N LEU A 72 -6.42 -6.60 4.07
CA LEU A 72 -7.72 -6.67 4.74
C LEU A 72 -7.96 -8.02 5.43
N LYS A 73 -7.53 -9.14 4.82
CA LYS A 73 -7.64 -10.46 5.46
C LYS A 73 -6.73 -10.55 6.68
N ILE A 74 -5.51 -10.00 6.58
CA ILE A 74 -4.56 -9.94 7.69
C ILE A 74 -5.15 -9.10 8.83
N ALA A 75 -5.68 -7.91 8.52
CA ALA A 75 -6.33 -7.06 9.52
C ALA A 75 -7.46 -7.79 10.27
N LYS A 76 -8.36 -8.46 9.54
CA LYS A 76 -9.45 -9.24 10.14
C LYS A 76 -8.97 -10.44 10.96
N GLY A 77 -7.89 -11.09 10.53
CA GLY A 77 -7.27 -12.17 11.30
C GLY A 77 -6.73 -11.69 12.63
N LEU A 78 -6.06 -10.53 12.65
CA LEU A 78 -5.56 -9.93 13.89
C LEU A 78 -6.69 -9.48 14.82
N GLU A 79 -7.78 -8.92 14.28
CA GLU A 79 -8.98 -8.59 15.05
C GLU A 79 -9.61 -9.82 15.69
N HIS A 80 -9.75 -10.91 14.91
CA HIS A 80 -10.32 -12.17 15.39
C HIS A 80 -9.49 -12.77 16.54
N ASP A 81 -8.17 -12.65 16.45
CA ASP A 81 -7.27 -13.19 17.46
C ASP A 81 -7.11 -12.24 18.68
N GLY A 82 -7.88 -11.15 18.74
CA GLY A 82 -7.89 -10.22 19.85
C GLY A 82 -6.63 -9.35 19.97
N VAL A 83 -5.83 -9.26 18.90
CA VAL A 83 -4.58 -8.51 18.91
C VAL A 83 -4.86 -7.00 18.89
N LEU A 84 -4.24 -6.26 19.82
CA LEU A 84 -4.36 -4.80 19.87
C LEU A 84 -3.42 -4.13 18.85
N THR A 85 -3.88 -3.04 18.25
CA THR A 85 -3.03 -2.15 17.45
C THR A 85 -2.04 -1.39 18.35
N GLY A 86 -0.97 -0.84 17.78
CA GLY A 86 -0.02 -0.01 18.54
C GLY A 86 -0.61 1.26 19.17
N ALA A 87 -1.88 1.60 18.88
CA ALA A 87 -2.62 2.67 19.57
C ALA A 87 -3.61 2.14 20.63
N GLY A 88 -3.54 0.86 20.99
CA GLY A 88 -4.43 0.20 21.96
C GLY A 88 -5.83 -0.09 21.45
N LYS A 89 -6.07 0.00 20.13
CA LYS A 89 -7.41 -0.26 19.55
C LYS A 89 -7.53 -1.72 19.10
N VAL A 90 -8.71 -2.29 19.31
CA VAL A 90 -9.08 -3.65 18.85
C VAL A 90 -9.25 -3.69 17.33
N THR A 91 -9.78 -2.61 16.73
CA THR A 91 -10.06 -2.56 15.29
C THR A 91 -8.80 -2.33 14.45
N TRP A 92 -8.55 -3.24 13.50
CA TRP A 92 -7.49 -3.17 12.51
C TRP A 92 -8.02 -2.72 11.15
N TRP A 93 -7.47 -1.62 10.67
CA TRP A 93 -7.70 -1.15 9.31
C TRP A 93 -6.65 -1.72 8.37
N ALA A 94 -7.07 -2.05 7.13
CA ALA A 94 -6.14 -2.47 6.08
C ALA A 94 -5.05 -1.42 5.79
N SER A 95 -5.35 -0.14 6.00
CA SER A 95 -4.38 0.96 5.90
C SER A 95 -3.28 0.87 6.96
N THR A 96 -3.60 0.43 8.18
CA THR A 96 -2.64 0.24 9.27
C THR A 96 -1.66 -0.88 8.93
N VAL A 97 -2.17 -2.04 8.51
CA VAL A 97 -1.33 -3.18 8.06
C VAL A 97 -0.43 -2.76 6.91
N LYS A 98 -0.98 -2.05 5.92
CA LYS A 98 -0.21 -1.54 4.79
C LYS A 98 0.86 -0.51 5.20
N SER A 99 0.58 0.31 6.21
CA SER A 99 1.56 1.25 6.75
C SER A 99 2.70 0.51 7.44
N ILE A 100 2.41 -0.58 8.16
CA ILE A 100 3.41 -1.43 8.81
C ILE A 100 4.33 -2.05 7.75
N LEU A 101 3.75 -2.73 6.75
CA LEU A 101 4.49 -3.42 5.69
C LEU A 101 5.36 -2.49 4.81
N LYS A 102 5.12 -1.17 4.85
CA LYS A 102 5.86 -0.17 4.07
C LYS A 102 6.85 0.64 4.88
N ASN A 103 6.83 0.49 6.19
CA ASN A 103 7.65 1.31 7.07
C ASN A 103 9.05 0.73 7.12
N GLU A 104 10.02 1.48 6.60
CA GLU A 104 11.44 1.09 6.55
C GLU A 104 12.04 0.87 7.94
N LYS A 105 11.42 1.46 8.98
CA LYS A 105 11.87 1.32 10.37
C LYS A 105 11.88 -0.12 10.87
N TYR A 106 11.01 -0.99 10.39
CA TYR A 106 11.04 -2.40 10.82
C TYR A 106 12.30 -3.15 10.36
N MET A 107 13.02 -2.58 9.38
CA MET A 107 14.30 -3.06 8.85
C MET A 107 15.52 -2.42 9.54
N GLY A 108 15.29 -1.57 10.56
CA GLY A 108 16.37 -0.86 11.26
C GLY A 108 16.87 0.39 10.52
N GLU A 109 16.21 0.82 9.46
CA GLU A 109 16.59 2.01 8.68
C GLU A 109 15.59 3.15 8.90
N ALA A 110 16.04 4.39 8.72
CA ALA A 110 15.19 5.56 8.94
C ALA A 110 15.42 6.62 7.86
N LEU A 111 14.34 6.98 7.16
CA LEU A 111 14.34 8.13 6.27
C LEU A 111 13.84 9.37 7.02
N LEU A 112 14.73 10.33 7.23
CA LEU A 112 14.45 11.58 7.93
C LEU A 112 13.96 12.66 6.96
N GLN A 113 13.31 13.69 7.50
CA GLN A 113 12.80 14.84 6.73
C GLN A 113 11.85 14.49 5.55
N LYS A 114 10.99 13.49 5.75
CA LYS A 114 9.91 13.12 4.79
C LYS A 114 8.90 14.23 4.52
N THR A 115 8.82 15.23 5.40
CA THR A 115 7.95 16.39 5.28
C THR A 115 8.70 17.66 5.66
N HIS A 116 8.36 18.77 5.04
CA HIS A 116 8.91 20.09 5.36
C HIS A 116 7.76 21.09 5.60
N THR A 117 8.00 22.06 6.48
CA THR A 117 7.06 23.16 6.78
C THR A 117 7.31 24.30 5.80
N VAL A 118 6.39 24.51 4.87
CA VAL A 118 6.57 25.45 3.75
C VAL A 118 6.43 26.90 4.22
N ASP A 119 5.50 27.14 5.13
CA ASP A 119 5.18 28.47 5.64
C ASP A 119 5.20 28.44 7.18
N PHE A 120 5.89 29.41 7.76
CA PHE A 120 6.05 29.55 9.21
C PHE A 120 4.81 30.15 9.88
N LEU A 121 4.02 30.95 9.14
CA LEU A 121 2.78 31.57 9.64
C LEU A 121 1.66 30.53 9.71
N THR A 122 1.37 29.86 8.59
CA THR A 122 0.32 28.83 8.55
C THR A 122 0.76 27.48 9.10
N LYS A 123 2.06 27.30 9.39
CA LYS A 123 2.69 26.03 9.84
C LYS A 123 2.35 24.84 8.93
N LYS A 124 2.04 25.11 7.66
CA LYS A 124 1.61 24.10 6.70
C LYS A 124 2.75 23.14 6.37
N ARG A 125 2.52 21.84 6.60
CA ARG A 125 3.48 20.77 6.30
C ARG A 125 3.13 20.07 4.99
N VAL A 126 4.12 19.92 4.13
CA VAL A 126 3.99 19.23 2.83
C VAL A 126 5.02 18.09 2.75
N LYS A 127 4.68 17.03 2.01
CA LYS A 127 5.62 15.94 1.74
C LYS A 127 6.82 16.46 0.95
N ASN A 128 7.99 16.11 1.43
CA ASN A 128 9.23 16.49 0.78
C ASN A 128 9.46 15.60 -0.46
N LYS A 129 9.42 16.20 -1.64
CA LYS A 129 9.69 15.56 -2.94
C LYS A 129 11.04 16.00 -3.52
N GLY A 130 12.02 16.25 -2.67
CA GLY A 130 13.32 16.82 -3.05
C GLY A 130 13.38 18.36 -2.96
N ILE A 131 12.48 18.98 -2.19
CA ILE A 131 12.50 20.42 -1.93
C ILE A 131 13.64 20.77 -0.96
N VAL A 132 13.87 19.88 0.01
CA VAL A 132 14.94 19.97 1.00
C VAL A 132 15.66 18.63 1.06
N GLN A 133 16.93 18.65 1.50
CA GLN A 133 17.73 17.44 1.66
C GLN A 133 16.99 16.40 2.52
N GLN A 134 17.03 15.14 2.10
CA GLN A 134 16.58 14.00 2.89
C GLN A 134 17.80 13.25 3.40
N TYR A 135 17.72 12.75 4.62
CA TYR A 135 18.82 12.01 5.24
C TYR A 135 18.36 10.56 5.42
N TYR A 136 19.16 9.65 4.88
CA TYR A 136 18.97 8.22 5.04
C TYR A 136 19.94 7.73 6.09
N VAL A 137 19.42 7.15 7.17
CA VAL A 137 20.23 6.59 8.25
C VAL A 137 20.08 5.08 8.19
N GLU A 138 21.19 4.41 7.88
CA GLU A 138 21.29 2.95 7.91
C GLU A 138 21.55 2.46 9.33
N ASN A 139 21.01 1.28 9.67
CA ASN A 139 21.22 0.61 10.96
C ASN A 139 21.00 1.53 12.18
N SER A 140 19.97 2.38 12.13
CA SER A 140 19.64 3.31 13.20
C SER A 140 19.23 2.63 14.49
N HIS A 141 18.61 1.45 14.41
CA HIS A 141 18.09 0.71 15.56
C HIS A 141 17.93 -0.77 15.21
N PRO A 142 17.77 -1.67 16.20
CA PRO A 142 17.64 -3.10 15.95
C PRO A 142 16.47 -3.42 15.00
N ALA A 143 16.75 -4.20 13.95
CA ALA A 143 15.76 -4.60 12.96
C ALA A 143 14.88 -5.75 13.48
N ILE A 144 13.57 -5.67 13.26
CA ILE A 144 12.64 -6.79 13.52
C ILE A 144 12.58 -7.73 12.31
N ILE A 145 12.70 -7.17 11.11
CA ILE A 145 12.61 -7.84 9.81
C ILE A 145 13.91 -7.61 9.04
N ASN A 146 14.38 -8.64 8.32
CA ASN A 146 15.58 -8.53 7.51
C ASN A 146 15.34 -7.77 6.19
N LYS A 147 16.42 -7.31 5.55
CA LYS A 147 16.32 -6.46 4.35
C LYS A 147 15.67 -7.20 3.18
N GLU A 148 15.91 -8.50 3.11
CA GLU A 148 15.42 -9.40 2.09
C GLU A 148 13.90 -9.58 2.18
N GLN A 149 13.34 -9.83 3.38
CA GLN A 149 11.89 -9.93 3.57
C GLN A 149 11.20 -8.60 3.24
N PHE A 150 11.79 -7.47 3.65
CA PHE A 150 11.24 -6.16 3.32
C PHE A 150 11.22 -5.92 1.81
N ALA A 151 12.33 -6.22 1.12
CA ALA A 151 12.43 -6.10 -0.34
C ALA A 151 11.43 -7.01 -1.07
N ALA A 152 11.23 -8.24 -0.58
CA ALA A 152 10.23 -9.17 -1.11
C ALA A 152 8.81 -8.61 -0.97
N VAL A 153 8.47 -8.03 0.19
CA VAL A 153 7.17 -7.37 0.41
C VAL A 153 6.97 -6.17 -0.53
N GLN A 154 7.99 -5.32 -0.73
CA GLN A 154 7.89 -4.20 -1.67
C GLN A 154 7.71 -4.66 -3.12
N THR A 155 8.41 -5.74 -3.49
CA THR A 155 8.28 -6.36 -4.82
C THR A 155 6.88 -6.93 -5.01
N GLU A 156 6.33 -7.59 -4.00
CA GLU A 156 4.97 -8.09 -4.01
C GLU A 156 3.94 -6.96 -4.10
N PHE A 157 4.16 -5.82 -3.43
CA PHE A 157 3.33 -4.63 -3.63
C PHE A 157 3.38 -4.12 -5.08
N LYS A 158 4.56 -4.05 -5.69
CA LYS A 158 4.72 -3.64 -7.10
C LYS A 158 3.99 -4.61 -8.01
N ARG A 159 4.17 -5.93 -7.82
CA ARG A 159 3.48 -6.98 -8.56
C ARG A 159 1.97 -6.86 -8.43
N ARG A 160 1.43 -6.76 -7.20
CA ARG A 160 0.00 -6.56 -6.94
C ARG A 160 -0.51 -5.26 -7.56
N SER A 161 0.27 -4.18 -7.54
CA SER A 161 -0.10 -2.90 -8.16
C SER A 161 -0.19 -3.03 -9.68
N ASN A 162 0.77 -3.71 -10.32
CA ASN A 162 0.78 -3.96 -11.77
C ASN A 162 -0.35 -4.92 -12.19
N MET A 163 -0.74 -5.85 -11.30
CA MET A 163 -1.90 -6.71 -11.50
C MET A 163 -3.24 -6.01 -11.32
N ARG A 164 -3.32 -4.88 -10.59
CA ARG A 164 -4.52 -4.05 -10.58
C ARG A 164 -4.60 -3.33 -11.94
N GLY A 165 -5.58 -3.71 -12.76
CA GLY A 165 -5.77 -3.09 -14.07
C GLY A 165 -5.99 -1.59 -13.96
N TYR A 166 -5.38 -0.85 -14.88
CA TYR A 166 -5.74 0.52 -15.19
C TYR A 166 -7.21 0.54 -15.66
N SER A 167 -8.08 1.17 -14.87
CA SER A 167 -9.32 1.74 -15.39
C SER A 167 -9.18 3.25 -15.33
N ARG A 168 -9.68 3.93 -16.37
CA ARG A 168 -9.76 5.40 -16.43
C ARG A 168 -10.54 6.00 -15.24
N THR A 169 -11.31 5.21 -14.50
CA THR A 169 -12.21 5.68 -13.44
C THR A 169 -11.95 5.07 -12.05
N SER A 170 -11.16 4.00 -11.89
CA SER A 170 -10.75 3.50 -10.54
C SER A 170 -9.73 2.36 -10.56
N LYS A 171 -9.04 2.15 -9.43
CA LYS A 171 -8.20 0.96 -9.18
C LYS A 171 -9.11 -0.22 -8.82
N SER A 172 -9.11 -1.28 -9.62
CA SER A 172 -9.78 -2.54 -9.25
C SER A 172 -9.17 -3.13 -7.97
N ALA A 173 -10.01 -3.53 -7.02
CA ALA A 173 -9.56 -4.24 -5.82
C ALA A 173 -9.02 -5.62 -6.22
N PHE A 174 -7.86 -6.00 -5.68
CA PHE A 174 -7.28 -7.33 -5.90
C PHE A 174 -8.12 -8.37 -5.15
N THR A 175 -8.87 -9.19 -5.89
CA THR A 175 -9.63 -10.31 -5.32
C THR A 175 -9.20 -11.57 -6.08
N SER A 176 -8.24 -12.31 -5.52
CA SER A 176 -7.67 -13.54 -6.11
C SER A 176 -8.63 -14.74 -6.11
N GLU A 177 -9.86 -14.56 -5.65
CA GLU A 177 -10.81 -15.64 -5.37
C GLU A 177 -11.41 -16.29 -6.63
N TYR A 178 -11.33 -15.62 -7.79
CA TYR A 178 -12.00 -16.07 -9.00
C TYR A 178 -11.01 -16.52 -10.08
N ALA A 179 -11.31 -17.67 -10.71
CA ALA A 179 -10.43 -18.37 -11.66
C ALA A 179 -9.82 -17.50 -12.77
N PHE A 180 -10.58 -16.50 -13.24
CA PHE A 180 -10.23 -15.63 -14.37
C PHE A 180 -9.75 -14.22 -13.98
N PHE A 181 -9.66 -13.90 -12.68
CA PHE A 181 -9.29 -12.56 -12.22
C PHE A 181 -7.86 -12.20 -12.67
N GLY A 182 -7.72 -11.08 -13.39
CA GLY A 182 -6.42 -10.58 -13.86
C GLY A 182 -5.75 -11.39 -14.98
N LYS A 183 -6.40 -12.46 -15.48
CA LYS A 183 -5.85 -13.34 -16.54
C LYS A 183 -6.41 -13.06 -17.93
N ILE A 184 -7.58 -12.42 -18.02
CA ILE A 184 -8.27 -12.20 -19.29
C ILE A 184 -8.21 -10.72 -19.68
N PHE A 185 -7.75 -10.50 -20.92
CA PHE A 185 -7.56 -9.17 -21.49
C PHE A 185 -8.38 -9.02 -22.76
N CYS A 186 -8.92 -7.82 -22.97
CA CYS A 186 -9.62 -7.47 -24.19
C CYS A 186 -8.61 -7.25 -25.31
N GLN A 187 -8.78 -7.96 -26.43
CA GLN A 187 -7.93 -7.81 -27.60
C GLN A 187 -8.11 -6.44 -28.27
N ASN A 188 -9.29 -5.82 -28.13
CA ASN A 188 -9.62 -4.56 -28.82
C ASN A 188 -9.15 -3.30 -28.07
N CYS A 189 -9.09 -3.33 -26.74
CA CYS A 189 -8.71 -2.15 -25.93
C CYS A 189 -7.58 -2.44 -24.92
N GLY A 190 -6.99 -3.63 -24.95
CA GLY A 190 -5.93 -4.07 -24.03
C GLY A 190 -6.35 -4.15 -22.54
N SER A 191 -7.58 -3.77 -22.22
CA SER A 191 -8.03 -3.61 -20.84
C SER A 191 -8.52 -4.92 -20.25
N LYS A 192 -8.40 -5.06 -18.93
CA LYS A 192 -8.76 -6.29 -18.22
C LYS A 192 -10.28 -6.49 -18.18
N PHE A 193 -10.69 -7.75 -18.17
CA PHE A 193 -12.06 -8.11 -17.84
C PHE A 193 -12.29 -8.03 -16.33
N ARG A 194 -13.46 -7.51 -15.93
CA ARG A 194 -13.94 -7.51 -14.55
C ARG A 194 -15.17 -8.42 -14.43
N ARG A 195 -15.26 -9.10 -13.29
CA ARG A 195 -16.48 -9.81 -12.89
C ARG A 195 -17.54 -8.79 -12.48
N ALA A 196 -18.74 -8.94 -12.98
CA ALA A 196 -19.90 -8.16 -12.62
C ALA A 196 -21.06 -9.10 -12.32
N SER A 197 -21.85 -8.79 -11.30
CA SER A 197 -23.14 -9.45 -11.09
C SER A 197 -24.18 -8.84 -12.02
N TRP A 198 -24.98 -9.69 -12.63
CA TRP A 198 -26.08 -9.32 -13.50
C TRP A 198 -27.37 -9.98 -13.00
N GLY A 199 -28.47 -9.23 -12.96
CA GLY A 199 -29.74 -9.69 -12.38
C GLY A 199 -29.83 -9.53 -10.86
N ASN A 200 -31.03 -9.78 -10.32
CA ASN A 200 -31.38 -9.62 -8.91
C ASN A 200 -31.87 -10.96 -8.30
N GLY A 201 -31.72 -11.11 -6.98
CA GLY A 201 -32.25 -12.24 -6.22
C GLY A 201 -31.79 -13.62 -6.73
N LYS A 202 -32.73 -14.55 -6.93
CA LYS A 202 -32.48 -15.93 -7.38
C LYS A 202 -31.93 -16.02 -8.82
N ASN A 203 -32.06 -14.96 -9.63
CA ASN A 203 -31.58 -14.89 -11.01
C ASN A 203 -30.21 -14.21 -11.13
N LYS A 204 -29.49 -14.03 -10.02
CA LYS A 204 -28.15 -13.44 -10.02
C LYS A 204 -27.17 -14.32 -10.79
N GLN A 205 -26.66 -13.80 -11.89
CA GLN A 205 -25.62 -14.43 -12.70
C GLN A 205 -24.34 -13.61 -12.63
N PHE A 206 -23.21 -14.27 -12.80
CA PHE A 206 -21.92 -13.61 -12.88
C PHE A 206 -21.43 -13.61 -14.32
N VAL A 207 -21.10 -12.41 -14.79
CA VAL A 207 -20.60 -12.16 -16.14
C VAL A 207 -19.24 -11.48 -16.06
N TRP A 208 -18.37 -11.81 -17.00
CA TRP A 208 -17.10 -11.14 -17.19
C TRP A 208 -17.25 -10.14 -18.33
N ARG A 209 -16.99 -8.86 -18.04
CA ARG A 209 -17.09 -7.76 -19.00
C ARG A 209 -15.81 -6.96 -19.02
N CYS A 210 -15.43 -6.43 -20.18
CA CYS A 210 -14.35 -5.45 -20.24
C CYS A 210 -14.66 -4.26 -19.32
N ILE A 211 -13.64 -3.79 -18.59
CA ILE A 211 -13.78 -2.67 -17.66
C ILE A 211 -14.18 -1.36 -18.35
N ASN A 212 -13.79 -1.18 -19.62
CA ASN A 212 -14.11 -0.01 -20.42
C ASN A 212 -15.45 -0.12 -21.18
N LEU A 213 -16.19 -1.22 -21.02
CA LEU A 213 -17.49 -1.44 -21.68
C LEU A 213 -18.59 -0.44 -21.23
N SER A 214 -18.35 0.40 -20.22
CA SER A 214 -19.34 1.38 -19.73
C SER A 214 -19.01 2.84 -20.07
N ILE A 215 -18.06 3.09 -20.97
CA ILE A 215 -17.65 4.46 -21.32
C ILE A 215 -17.81 4.64 -22.83
N GLN A 216 -18.88 5.34 -23.18
CA GLN A 216 -19.26 5.93 -24.47
C GLN A 216 -20.11 5.08 -25.45
N TYR A 217 -21.29 5.64 -25.74
CA TYR A 217 -22.04 5.54 -27.01
C TYR A 217 -21.19 6.12 -28.16
N SER A 218 -19.99 5.59 -28.37
CA SER A 218 -19.17 5.86 -29.55
C SER A 218 -19.10 4.57 -30.34
N ILE A 219 -19.51 4.65 -31.59
CA ILE A 219 -19.78 3.55 -32.55
C ILE A 219 -18.52 2.66 -32.80
N ARG A 220 -17.37 2.98 -32.21
CA ARG A 220 -16.08 2.30 -32.42
C ARG A 220 -15.78 1.10 -31.52
N PHE A 221 -16.62 0.74 -30.54
CA PHE A 221 -16.35 -0.33 -29.56
C PHE A 221 -17.46 -1.39 -29.39
N LEU A 222 -18.26 -1.65 -30.43
CA LEU A 222 -19.35 -2.64 -30.42
C LEU A 222 -18.93 -4.13 -30.38
N LEU A 223 -17.63 -4.45 -30.41
CA LEU A 223 -17.15 -5.84 -30.52
C LEU A 223 -16.78 -6.51 -29.19
N CYS A 224 -16.85 -5.79 -28.06
CA CYS A 224 -16.45 -6.37 -26.78
C CYS A 224 -17.62 -7.10 -26.08
N LYS A 225 -17.80 -8.38 -26.42
CA LYS A 225 -18.86 -9.22 -25.82
C LYS A 225 -18.53 -9.60 -24.37
N SER A 226 -19.52 -9.49 -23.49
CA SER A 226 -19.45 -10.08 -22.14
C SER A 226 -19.70 -11.59 -22.22
N PHE A 227 -19.11 -12.38 -21.32
CA PHE A 227 -19.35 -13.83 -21.27
C PHE A 227 -19.80 -14.26 -19.88
N ARG A 228 -20.62 -15.33 -19.81
CA ARG A 228 -21.16 -15.87 -18.56
C ARG A 228 -20.16 -16.82 -17.90
N GLU A 229 -20.02 -16.73 -16.58
CA GLU A 229 -19.07 -17.55 -15.81
C GLU A 229 -19.41 -19.05 -15.86
N LYS A 230 -20.72 -19.41 -15.76
CA LYS A 230 -21.19 -20.81 -15.80
C LYS A 230 -20.83 -21.58 -17.07
N GLN A 231 -20.55 -20.90 -18.19
CA GLN A 231 -20.20 -21.58 -19.45
C GLN A 231 -18.79 -22.21 -19.44
N TYR A 232 -17.94 -21.88 -18.45
CA TYR A 232 -16.52 -22.24 -18.48
C TYR A 232 -16.00 -22.97 -17.23
N GLU A 233 -16.79 -23.09 -16.15
CA GLU A 233 -16.41 -23.91 -14.99
C GLU A 233 -16.31 -25.42 -15.34
N PHE A 234 -16.96 -25.86 -16.42
CA PHE A 234 -17.03 -27.28 -16.82
C PHE A 234 -15.79 -27.80 -17.59
N LYS A 235 -14.79 -26.96 -17.88
CA LYS A 235 -13.58 -27.38 -18.63
C LYS A 235 -12.30 -27.17 -17.82
N ARG A 236 -12.23 -27.73 -16.60
CA ARG A 236 -10.96 -27.97 -15.91
C ARG A 236 -10.14 -28.99 -16.73
N GLY A 237 -9.37 -28.51 -17.71
CA GLY A 237 -8.43 -29.35 -18.47
C GLY A 237 -8.34 -29.09 -19.98
N LYS A 238 -9.17 -28.24 -20.58
CA LYS A 238 -9.04 -27.89 -22.02
C LYS A 238 -8.56 -26.45 -22.18
N ARG A 239 -7.60 -26.24 -23.10
CA ARG A 239 -7.06 -24.91 -23.48
C ARG A 239 -8.20 -23.90 -23.60
N PHE A 240 -8.04 -22.76 -22.92
CA PHE A 240 -8.96 -21.62 -23.04
C PHE A 240 -9.08 -21.26 -24.53
N ASN A 241 -10.28 -21.42 -25.10
CA ASN A 241 -10.57 -20.97 -26.45
C ASN A 241 -11.28 -19.62 -26.30
N PRO A 242 -10.57 -18.48 -26.48
CA PRO A 242 -11.19 -17.19 -26.31
C PRO A 242 -12.31 -17.03 -27.33
N HIS A 243 -13.51 -16.63 -26.89
CA HIS A 243 -14.47 -16.06 -27.83
C HIS A 243 -13.80 -14.92 -28.62
N ARG A 244 -14.07 -14.82 -29.93
CA ARG A 244 -13.50 -13.81 -30.85
C ARG A 244 -13.38 -12.44 -30.14
N GLY A 245 -12.15 -11.99 -29.87
CA GLY A 245 -11.86 -10.69 -29.23
C GLY A 245 -11.30 -10.72 -27.80
N CYS A 246 -11.04 -11.89 -27.21
CA CYS A 246 -10.34 -12.05 -25.93
C CYS A 246 -9.00 -12.75 -26.12
N HIS A 247 -8.02 -12.49 -25.26
CA HIS A 247 -6.81 -13.33 -25.18
C HIS A 247 -6.36 -13.48 -23.73
N ILE A 248 -5.73 -14.62 -23.44
CA ILE A 248 -4.92 -14.81 -22.25
C ILE A 248 -3.47 -14.67 -22.72
N PRO A 249 -2.71 -13.66 -22.27
CA PRO A 249 -1.29 -13.60 -22.58
C PRO A 249 -0.64 -14.88 -22.08
N THR A 250 0.00 -15.64 -22.98
CA THR A 250 0.87 -16.75 -22.61
C THR A 250 1.96 -16.18 -21.73
N VAL A 251 1.96 -16.58 -20.47
CA VAL A 251 2.95 -16.15 -19.49
C VAL A 251 4.32 -16.62 -20.02
N SER A 252 5.14 -15.70 -20.53
CA SER A 252 6.57 -15.94 -20.59
C SER A 252 6.99 -16.14 -19.14
N ARG A 253 7.36 -17.39 -18.79
CA ARG A 253 7.99 -17.68 -17.52
C ARG A 253 9.22 -16.76 -17.43
N TYR A 254 9.19 -15.87 -16.45
CA TYR A 254 10.37 -15.26 -15.85
C TYR A 254 10.35 -15.70 -14.39
#